data_AF-A0A2H3IF11-F1
#
_entry.id   AF-A0A2H3IF11-F1
#
_cell.length_a   1.000
_cell.length_b   1.000
_cell.length_c   1.000
_cell.angle_alpha   90.00
_cell.angle_beta   90.00
_cell.angle_gamma   90.00
#
_symmetry.space_group_name_H-M   'P 1'
#
loop_
_entity.id
_entity.type
_entity.pdbx_description
1 polymer ?
#
loop_
_entity_poly.entity_id
_entity_poly.type
_entity_poly.pdbx_seq_one_letter_code
_entity_poly.pdbx_strand_id
1 'polypeptide(L)'
;MSKLSPALKALINAPNAQPGTIPAPAQIASVYANIAKEAEPRNVGLKTWFSAATAATMTMNSPESLVQLHKLVSESKSKEESVYLAELIREIGLKCIGFNGPRRNLTPEVIPDILNRGNSLWKSIYYPFESKLQQKLALSHPDLPVHIIESEYGNLFADPASPTEGVVPATVGRVLTSIVAISCLRAQTGVGPQVVSHVFGLRKAFEDKTAESETEIQGGEWLASDEGSVWLIGVVDRIVESIGGVQGGTSFAPGLRGKL
;
A
#
# COMPACT_ATOMS: atom_id res chain seq x y z
N MET A 1 1.97 -35.76 -11.09
CA MET A 1 2.74 -34.53 -10.78
C MET A 1 4.21 -34.91 -10.64
N SER A 2 5.12 -34.19 -11.30
CA SER A 2 6.56 -34.39 -11.15
C SER A 2 6.99 -34.00 -9.72
N LYS A 3 7.89 -34.78 -9.11
CA LYS A 3 8.48 -34.44 -7.80
C LYS A 3 9.71 -33.57 -8.02
N LEU A 4 9.82 -32.46 -7.28
CA LEU A 4 11.02 -31.62 -7.30
C LEU A 4 12.23 -32.41 -6.78
N SER A 5 13.39 -32.24 -7.43
CA SER A 5 14.64 -32.84 -6.98
C SER A 5 15.07 -32.27 -5.62
N PRO A 6 15.83 -33.02 -4.80
CA PRO A 6 16.36 -32.50 -3.54
C PRO A 6 17.20 -31.22 -3.70
N ALA A 7 18.00 -31.14 -4.76
CA ALA A 7 18.82 -29.96 -5.05
C ALA A 7 17.97 -28.72 -5.33
N LEU A 8 16.88 -28.87 -6.11
CA LEU A 8 15.94 -27.76 -6.36
C LEU A 8 15.22 -27.33 -5.08
N LYS A 9 14.80 -28.28 -4.24
CA LYS A 9 14.22 -27.95 -2.92
C LYS A 9 15.20 -27.21 -2.03
N ALA A 10 16.48 -27.59 -2.02
CA ALA A 10 17.51 -26.94 -1.24
C ALA A 10 17.77 -25.49 -1.73
N LEU A 11 17.77 -25.26 -3.04
CA LEU A 11 17.89 -23.92 -3.63
C LEU A 11 16.71 -23.02 -3.29
N ILE A 12 15.48 -23.52 -3.40
CA ILE A 12 14.26 -22.76 -3.03
C ILE A 12 14.29 -22.37 -1.56
N ASN A 13 14.76 -23.27 -0.69
CA ASN A 13 14.83 -23.06 0.76
C ASN A 13 16.19 -22.51 1.23
N ALA A 14 17.00 -21.97 0.32
CA ALA A 14 18.30 -21.43 0.67
C ALA A 14 18.12 -20.25 1.65
N PRO A 15 18.93 -20.13 2.72
CA PRO A 15 18.76 -19.09 3.74
C PRO A 15 18.76 -17.66 3.19
N ASN A 16 19.51 -17.40 2.11
CA ASN A 16 19.55 -16.12 1.43
C ASN A 16 18.33 -15.82 0.56
N ALA A 17 17.53 -16.83 0.21
CA ALA A 17 16.31 -16.68 -0.59
C ALA A 17 15.11 -16.24 0.26
N GLN A 18 15.20 -16.39 1.59
CA GLN A 18 14.15 -16.05 2.57
C GLN A 18 12.71 -16.34 2.05
N PRO A 19 12.40 -17.58 1.65
CA PRO A 19 11.16 -17.89 0.92
C PRO A 19 9.91 -17.89 1.79
N GLY A 20 10.08 -17.80 3.12
CA GLY A 20 9.00 -17.86 4.09
C GLY A 20 8.49 -16.49 4.50
N THR A 21 7.33 -16.49 5.16
CA THR A 21 6.81 -15.32 5.85
C THR A 21 7.64 -14.99 7.09
N ILE A 22 7.69 -13.72 7.47
CA ILE A 22 8.32 -13.29 8.73
C ILE A 22 7.30 -13.50 9.87
N PRO A 23 7.66 -14.15 10.99
CA PRO A 23 6.76 -14.30 12.13
C PRO A 23 6.53 -12.97 12.86
N ALA A 24 5.46 -12.88 13.64
CA ALA A 24 5.21 -11.68 14.43
C ALA A 24 6.24 -11.53 15.56
N PRO A 25 6.98 -10.42 15.64
CA PRO A 25 7.87 -10.18 16.77
C PRO A 25 7.05 -9.81 18.01
N ALA A 26 7.53 -10.18 19.20
CA ALA A 26 6.79 -10.06 20.46
C ALA A 26 6.31 -8.62 20.76
N GLN A 27 7.08 -7.63 20.33
CA GLN A 27 6.80 -6.20 20.53
C GLN A 27 5.89 -5.58 19.47
N ILE A 28 5.45 -6.30 18.42
CA ILE A 28 4.74 -5.65 17.31
C ILE A 28 3.43 -4.98 17.75
N ALA A 29 2.72 -5.60 18.71
CA ALA A 29 1.48 -5.06 19.24
C ALA A 29 1.70 -3.71 19.94
N SER A 30 2.80 -3.55 20.69
CA SER A 30 3.12 -2.29 21.36
C SER A 30 3.56 -1.20 20.37
N VAL A 31 4.25 -1.58 19.28
CA VAL A 31 4.57 -0.65 18.19
C VAL A 31 3.30 -0.07 17.57
N TYR A 32 2.32 -0.91 17.22
CA TYR A 32 1.04 -0.42 16.68
C TYR A 32 0.26 0.43 17.70
N ALA A 33 0.22 0.03 18.98
CA ALA A 33 -0.45 0.80 20.01
C ALA A 33 0.18 2.19 20.20
N ASN A 34 1.50 2.29 20.11
CA ASN A 34 2.20 3.58 20.16
C ASN A 34 1.88 4.45 18.95
N ILE A 35 1.82 3.87 17.73
CA ILE A 35 1.40 4.59 16.52
C ILE A 35 -0.02 5.14 16.69
N ALA A 36 -0.95 4.33 17.19
CA ALA A 36 -2.33 4.75 17.43
C ALA A 36 -2.40 5.91 18.44
N LYS A 37 -1.63 5.83 19.54
CA LYS A 37 -1.54 6.88 20.55
C LYS A 37 -0.93 8.18 20.02
N GLU A 38 0.08 8.08 19.15
CA GLU A 38 0.70 9.26 18.51
C GLU A 38 -0.21 9.91 17.47
N ALA A 39 -1.05 9.12 16.79
CA ALA A 39 -1.96 9.57 15.75
C ALA A 39 -3.07 10.48 16.30
N GLU A 40 -3.55 10.21 17.51
CA GLU A 40 -4.63 10.96 18.18
C GLU A 40 -4.36 12.48 18.29
N PRO A 41 -3.26 12.96 18.92
CA PRO A 41 -3.00 14.41 19.03
C PRO A 41 -2.71 15.09 17.67
N ARG A 42 -2.47 14.31 16.62
CA ARG A 42 -2.24 14.78 15.24
C ARG A 42 -3.51 14.76 14.40
N ASN A 43 -4.65 14.42 15.01
CA ASN A 43 -5.92 14.24 14.33
C ASN A 43 -5.83 13.23 13.16
N VAL A 44 -4.98 12.20 13.27
CA VAL A 44 -4.89 11.12 12.28
C VAL A 44 -5.83 9.99 12.69
N GLY A 45 -6.93 9.84 11.94
CA GLY A 45 -8.00 8.90 12.27
C GLY A 45 -7.62 7.43 12.09
N LEU A 46 -8.45 6.53 12.64
CA LEU A 46 -8.25 5.08 12.59
C LEU A 46 -7.97 4.58 11.18
N LYS A 47 -8.85 4.92 10.23
CA LYS A 47 -8.74 4.48 8.83
C LYS A 47 -7.39 4.87 8.22
N THR A 48 -6.84 6.02 8.61
CA THR A 48 -5.62 6.60 8.06
C THR A 48 -4.36 5.90 8.57
N TRP A 49 -4.13 5.87 9.89
CA TRP A 49 -2.91 5.24 10.43
C TRP A 49 -2.93 3.72 10.28
N PHE A 50 -4.12 3.10 10.37
CA PHE A 50 -4.29 1.67 10.16
C PHE A 50 -3.95 1.27 8.72
N SER A 51 -4.27 2.13 7.74
CA SER A 51 -3.93 1.87 6.34
C SER A 51 -2.42 1.88 6.10
N ALA A 52 -1.72 2.85 6.66
CA ALA A 52 -0.26 2.94 6.60
C ALA A 52 0.41 1.71 7.26
N ALA A 53 -0.05 1.35 8.47
CA ALA A 53 0.48 0.21 9.21
C ALA A 53 0.24 -1.11 8.47
N THR A 54 -0.95 -1.30 7.89
CA THR A 54 -1.29 -2.47 7.09
C THR A 54 -0.38 -2.61 5.87
N ALA A 55 -0.19 -1.52 5.11
CA ALA A 55 0.64 -1.53 3.91
C ALA A 55 2.11 -1.87 4.22
N ALA A 56 2.67 -1.27 5.26
CA ALA A 56 4.03 -1.57 5.71
C ALA A 56 4.17 -3.05 6.13
N THR A 57 3.24 -3.55 6.94
CA THR A 57 3.26 -4.92 7.48
C THR A 57 3.08 -5.97 6.39
N MET A 58 2.17 -5.73 5.43
CA MET A 58 1.97 -6.58 4.27
C MET A 58 3.26 -6.66 3.44
N THR A 59 3.92 -5.52 3.22
CA THR A 59 5.19 -5.45 2.48
C THR A 59 6.32 -6.18 3.20
N MET A 60 6.29 -6.26 4.53
CA MET A 60 7.24 -7.08 5.29
C MET A 60 6.96 -8.60 5.21
N ASN A 61 5.92 -9.03 4.49
CA ASN A 61 5.52 -10.44 4.38
C ASN A 61 5.26 -11.10 5.75
N SER A 62 4.63 -10.37 6.68
CA SER A 62 4.34 -10.84 8.05
C SER A 62 2.83 -10.95 8.32
N PRO A 63 2.17 -12.06 7.95
CA PRO A 63 0.74 -12.25 8.15
C PRO A 63 0.36 -12.33 9.64
N GLU A 64 1.21 -12.89 10.50
CA GLU A 64 0.96 -12.92 11.95
C GLU A 64 0.96 -11.52 12.55
N SER A 65 1.81 -10.62 12.07
CA SER A 65 1.81 -9.21 12.49
C SER A 65 0.54 -8.48 12.03
N LEU A 66 -0.04 -8.84 10.88
CA LEU A 66 -1.35 -8.31 10.46
C LEU A 66 -2.48 -8.77 11.39
N VAL A 67 -2.42 -10.00 11.90
CA VAL A 67 -3.39 -10.49 12.91
C VAL A 67 -3.29 -9.67 14.20
N GLN A 68 -2.08 -9.36 14.66
CA GLN A 68 -1.89 -8.50 15.84
C GLN A 68 -2.43 -7.07 15.60
N LEU A 69 -2.22 -6.52 14.39
CA LEU A 69 -2.73 -5.20 14.02
C LEU A 69 -4.26 -5.18 14.00
N HIS A 70 -4.90 -6.16 13.38
CA HIS A 70 -6.37 -6.30 13.35
C HIS A 70 -6.94 -6.45 14.75
N LYS A 71 -6.38 -7.37 15.55
CA LYS A 71 -6.80 -7.61 16.94
C LYS A 71 -6.77 -6.33 17.78
N LEU A 72 -5.70 -5.55 17.70
CA LEU A 72 -5.56 -4.28 18.44
C LEU A 72 -6.73 -3.32 18.18
N VAL A 73 -7.20 -3.22 16.94
CA VAL A 73 -8.24 -2.24 16.56
C VAL A 73 -9.66 -2.80 16.60
N SER A 74 -9.82 -4.12 16.63
CA SER A 74 -11.12 -4.80 16.57
C SER A 74 -11.61 -5.31 17.92
N GLU A 75 -10.74 -5.47 18.93
CA GLU A 75 -11.09 -6.09 20.22
C GLU A 75 -12.30 -5.47 20.92
N SER A 76 -12.48 -4.15 20.81
CA SER A 76 -13.57 -3.40 21.44
C SER A 76 -14.70 -3.02 20.46
N LYS A 77 -14.68 -3.56 19.24
CA LYS A 77 -15.59 -3.18 18.14
C LYS A 77 -16.73 -4.17 17.97
N SER A 78 -17.80 -3.71 17.32
CA SER A 78 -18.86 -4.61 16.86
C SER A 78 -18.33 -5.63 15.86
N LYS A 79 -19.10 -6.69 15.60
CA LYS A 79 -18.73 -7.71 14.62
C LYS A 79 -18.64 -7.10 13.22
N GLU A 80 -19.57 -6.21 12.89
CA GLU A 80 -19.67 -5.52 11.60
C GLU A 80 -18.44 -4.63 11.36
N GLU A 81 -18.05 -3.82 12.36
CA GLU A 81 -16.83 -3.01 12.29
C GLU A 81 -15.55 -3.88 12.20
N SER A 82 -15.51 -4.99 12.93
CA SER A 82 -14.37 -5.92 12.90
C SER A 82 -14.19 -6.57 11.53
N VAL A 83 -15.30 -6.91 10.87
CA VAL A 83 -15.32 -7.43 9.48
C VAL A 83 -14.86 -6.34 8.52
N TYR A 84 -15.38 -5.12 8.64
CA TYR A 84 -14.95 -3.99 7.81
C TYR A 84 -13.43 -3.75 7.89
N LEU A 85 -12.84 -3.81 9.08
CA LEU A 85 -11.39 -3.66 9.26
C LEU A 85 -10.58 -4.79 8.59
N ALA A 86 -11.11 -6.02 8.58
CA ALA A 86 -10.49 -7.13 7.86
C ALA A 86 -10.62 -6.96 6.33
N GLU A 87 -11.76 -6.47 5.86
CA GLU A 87 -11.96 -6.12 4.44
C GLU A 87 -11.03 -4.98 4.00
N LEU A 88 -10.82 -3.99 4.86
CA LEU A 88 -9.87 -2.91 4.61
C LEU A 88 -8.43 -3.46 4.51
N ILE A 89 -8.02 -4.39 5.38
CA ILE A 89 -6.73 -5.09 5.24
C ILE A 89 -6.64 -5.79 3.88
N ARG A 90 -7.69 -6.50 3.47
CA ARG A 90 -7.74 -7.21 2.19
C ARG A 90 -7.59 -6.26 1.00
N GLU A 91 -8.31 -5.13 0.99
CA GLU A 91 -8.24 -4.14 -0.08
C GLU A 91 -6.88 -3.44 -0.15
N ILE A 92 -6.31 -3.07 1.00
CA ILE A 92 -4.95 -2.51 1.06
C ILE A 92 -3.93 -3.54 0.60
N GLY A 93 -4.06 -4.79 1.03
CA GLY A 93 -3.23 -5.90 0.59
C GLY A 93 -3.25 -6.07 -0.92
N LEU A 94 -4.44 -6.04 -1.51
CA LEU A 94 -4.63 -6.10 -2.96
C LEU A 94 -4.00 -4.89 -3.68
N LYS A 95 -4.03 -3.69 -3.10
CA LYS A 95 -3.32 -2.54 -3.66
C LYS A 95 -1.79 -2.65 -3.49
N CYS A 96 -1.30 -3.22 -2.39
CA CYS A 96 0.12 -3.52 -2.20
C CYS A 96 0.62 -4.57 -3.22
N ILE A 97 -0.26 -5.49 -3.61
CA ILE A 97 -0.08 -6.46 -4.69
C ILE A 97 0.13 -5.78 -6.06
N GLY A 98 -0.32 -4.55 -6.31
CA GLY A 98 0.04 -3.81 -7.54
C GLY A 98 1.52 -3.54 -7.67
N PHE A 99 2.19 -3.58 -6.53
CA PHE A 99 3.62 -3.49 -6.44
C PHE A 99 4.30 -4.89 -6.43
N ASN A 100 3.55 -6.02 -6.39
CA ASN A 100 4.05 -7.42 -6.26
C ASN A 100 3.22 -8.63 -6.88
N GLY A 101 2.16 -8.45 -7.72
CA GLY A 101 1.27 -9.47 -8.41
C GLY A 101 0.14 -10.11 -7.56
N PRO A 102 -1.02 -10.70 -8.03
CA PRO A 102 -1.74 -10.81 -9.33
C PRO A 102 -3.03 -9.93 -9.45
N ARG A 103 -3.77 -9.99 -10.59
CA ARG A 103 -4.81 -9.00 -11.03
C ARG A 103 -6.26 -9.53 -11.08
N ARG A 104 -7.25 -8.62 -11.16
CA ARG A 104 -8.68 -8.94 -11.39
C ARG A 104 -8.88 -9.59 -12.78
N ASN A 105 -9.90 -10.46 -12.91
CA ASN A 105 -10.24 -11.10 -14.17
C ASN A 105 -10.82 -10.09 -15.19
N LEU A 106 -10.33 -10.11 -16.41
CA LEU A 106 -10.76 -9.20 -17.48
C LEU A 106 -11.86 -9.87 -18.31
N THR A 107 -13.00 -9.18 -18.46
CA THR A 107 -14.06 -9.58 -19.40
C THR A 107 -14.38 -8.40 -20.33
N PRO A 108 -14.85 -8.64 -21.57
CA PRO A 108 -15.18 -7.57 -22.51
C PRO A 108 -16.11 -6.48 -21.93
N GLU A 109 -17.03 -6.88 -21.05
CA GLU A 109 -18.06 -6.01 -20.47
C GLU A 109 -17.48 -4.99 -19.49
N VAL A 110 -16.42 -5.34 -18.74
CA VAL A 110 -15.85 -4.47 -17.69
C VAL A 110 -14.66 -3.63 -18.17
N ILE A 111 -14.12 -3.94 -19.36
CA ILE A 111 -12.93 -3.24 -19.90
C ILE A 111 -13.15 -1.73 -20.06
N PRO A 112 -14.26 -1.23 -20.63
CA PRO A 112 -14.45 0.22 -20.81
C PRO A 112 -14.38 1.01 -19.49
N ASP A 113 -14.99 0.49 -18.43
CA ASP A 113 -15.00 1.13 -17.11
C ASP A 113 -13.62 1.11 -16.44
N ILE A 114 -12.86 0.02 -16.60
CA ILE A 114 -11.48 -0.09 -16.14
C ILE A 114 -10.59 0.95 -16.82
N LEU A 115 -10.68 1.07 -18.15
CA LEU A 115 -9.90 2.04 -18.92
C LEU A 115 -10.25 3.48 -18.51
N ASN A 116 -11.54 3.78 -18.35
CA ASN A 116 -11.98 5.13 -17.96
C ASN A 116 -11.49 5.52 -16.56
N ARG A 117 -11.63 4.63 -15.57
CA ARG A 117 -11.14 4.90 -14.21
C ARG A 117 -9.62 5.02 -14.14
N GLY A 118 -8.89 4.16 -14.85
CA GLY A 118 -7.43 4.20 -14.89
C GLY A 118 -6.90 5.52 -15.47
N ASN A 119 -7.43 5.94 -16.61
CA ASN A 119 -7.04 7.21 -17.23
C ASN A 119 -7.46 8.42 -16.39
N SER A 120 -8.66 8.39 -15.79
CA SER A 120 -9.14 9.47 -14.92
C SER A 120 -8.28 9.61 -13.67
N LEU A 121 -7.93 8.49 -13.02
CA LEU A 121 -7.05 8.48 -11.85
C LEU A 121 -5.62 8.94 -12.20
N TRP A 122 -5.05 8.41 -13.28
CA TRP A 122 -3.73 8.83 -13.78
C TRP A 122 -3.69 10.34 -14.03
N LYS A 123 -4.70 10.87 -14.72
CA LYS A 123 -4.82 12.30 -14.98
C LYS A 123 -4.95 13.11 -13.69
N SER A 124 -5.83 12.71 -12.78
CA SER A 124 -5.99 13.39 -11.48
C SER A 124 -4.64 13.53 -10.74
N ILE A 125 -3.87 12.44 -10.70
CA ILE A 125 -2.58 12.43 -10.00
C ILE A 125 -1.53 13.29 -10.74
N TYR A 126 -1.38 13.14 -12.05
CA TYR A 126 -0.23 13.69 -12.78
C TYR A 126 -0.49 14.99 -13.55
N TYR A 127 -1.71 15.50 -13.61
CA TYR A 127 -2.02 16.76 -14.30
C TYR A 127 -1.13 17.94 -13.86
N PRO A 128 -0.65 18.82 -14.76
CA PRO A 128 -0.79 18.80 -16.23
C PRO A 128 0.33 18.03 -16.95
N PHE A 129 1.05 17.17 -16.24
CA PHE A 129 2.22 16.44 -16.76
C PHE A 129 1.89 15.00 -17.15
N GLU A 130 0.64 14.57 -17.11
CA GLU A 130 0.21 13.19 -17.34
C GLU A 130 0.65 12.69 -18.71
N SER A 131 0.48 13.50 -19.77
CA SER A 131 0.90 13.15 -21.14
C SER A 131 2.41 13.15 -21.28
N LYS A 132 3.10 14.09 -20.61
CA LYS A 132 4.57 14.16 -20.62
C LYS A 132 5.19 12.94 -19.93
N LEU A 133 4.59 12.48 -18.83
CA LEU A 133 5.06 11.30 -18.11
C LEU A 133 4.81 10.03 -18.92
N GLN A 134 3.64 9.90 -19.57
CA GLN A 134 3.38 8.81 -20.52
C GLN A 134 4.42 8.75 -21.64
N GLN A 135 4.73 9.90 -22.26
CA GLN A 135 5.76 9.97 -23.30
C GLN A 135 7.14 9.55 -22.78
N LYS A 136 7.51 9.96 -21.56
CA LYS A 136 8.77 9.53 -20.94
C LYS A 136 8.83 8.02 -20.68
N LEU A 137 7.74 7.42 -20.20
CA LEU A 137 7.65 5.97 -20.00
C LEU A 137 7.75 5.21 -21.33
N ALA A 138 7.10 5.74 -22.37
CA ALA A 138 7.15 5.18 -23.72
C ALA A 138 8.57 5.13 -24.32
N LEU A 139 9.48 6.02 -23.88
CA LEU A 139 10.90 5.97 -24.29
C LEU A 139 11.61 4.69 -23.81
N SER A 140 11.16 4.09 -22.69
CA SER A 140 11.69 2.80 -22.23
C SER A 140 11.07 1.64 -23.01
N HIS A 141 9.75 1.69 -23.22
CA HIS A 141 9.02 0.79 -24.11
C HIS A 141 7.63 1.38 -24.42
N PRO A 142 7.12 1.34 -25.67
CA PRO A 142 5.82 1.93 -26.03
C PRO A 142 4.64 1.36 -25.23
N ASP A 143 4.68 0.08 -24.88
CA ASP A 143 3.62 -0.57 -24.09
C ASP A 143 3.72 -0.31 -22.59
N LEU A 144 4.83 0.24 -22.09
CA LEU A 144 5.01 0.49 -20.65
C LEU A 144 3.94 1.41 -20.06
N PRO A 145 3.64 2.61 -20.63
CA PRO A 145 2.55 3.44 -20.13
C PRO A 145 1.18 2.77 -20.26
N VAL A 146 0.94 1.98 -21.32
CA VAL A 146 -0.31 1.22 -21.51
C VAL A 146 -0.48 0.21 -20.39
N HIS A 147 0.56 -0.59 -20.14
CA HIS A 147 0.57 -1.58 -19.07
C HIS A 147 0.33 -0.93 -17.70
N ILE A 148 1.04 0.15 -17.37
CA ILE A 148 0.89 0.85 -16.09
C ILE A 148 -0.54 1.39 -15.93
N ILE A 149 -1.05 2.13 -16.90
CA ILE A 149 -2.33 2.83 -16.75
C ILE A 149 -3.49 1.83 -16.74
N GLU A 150 -3.51 0.88 -17.66
CA GLU A 150 -4.64 -0.03 -17.81
C GLU A 150 -4.60 -1.14 -16.74
N SER A 151 -3.41 -1.72 -16.49
CA SER A 151 -3.29 -2.85 -15.57
C SER A 151 -3.19 -2.43 -14.11
N GLU A 152 -2.47 -1.34 -13.81
CA GLU A 152 -2.22 -0.94 -12.43
C GLU A 152 -3.21 0.14 -11.98
N TYR A 153 -3.31 1.26 -12.70
CA TYR A 153 -4.22 2.34 -12.29
C TYR A 153 -5.69 1.98 -12.48
N GLY A 154 -6.06 1.42 -13.64
CA GLY A 154 -7.44 1.05 -13.94
C GLY A 154 -7.89 -0.21 -13.22
N ASN A 155 -7.12 -1.29 -13.36
CA ASN A 155 -7.57 -2.59 -12.88
C ASN A 155 -7.25 -2.85 -11.40
N LEU A 156 -6.46 -2.01 -10.73
CA LEU A 156 -6.08 -2.28 -9.34
C LEU A 156 -6.17 -1.09 -8.40
N PHE A 157 -5.54 0.05 -8.71
CA PHE A 157 -5.49 1.19 -7.81
C PHE A 157 -6.81 1.95 -7.73
N ALA A 158 -7.56 2.02 -8.84
CA ALA A 158 -8.93 2.51 -8.80
C ALA A 158 -9.80 1.62 -7.92
N ASP A 159 -10.62 2.27 -7.08
CA ASP A 159 -11.56 1.59 -6.20
C ASP A 159 -12.53 0.70 -7.00
N PRO A 160 -13.03 -0.40 -6.40
CA PRO A 160 -13.92 -1.34 -7.08
C PRO A 160 -15.18 -0.63 -7.58
N ALA A 161 -15.81 -1.19 -8.63
CA ALA A 161 -17.13 -0.71 -9.03
C ALA A 161 -18.10 -0.95 -7.87
N SER A 162 -19.09 -0.06 -7.70
CA SER A 162 -20.11 -0.23 -6.65
C SER A 162 -20.67 -1.65 -6.73
N PRO A 163 -20.63 -2.43 -5.63
CA PRO A 163 -21.16 -3.77 -5.63
C PRO A 163 -22.67 -3.74 -5.88
N THR A 164 -23.24 -4.93 -6.12
CA THR A 164 -24.68 -5.19 -6.09
C THR A 164 -25.37 -4.50 -4.92
N GLU A 165 -26.60 -4.02 -5.14
CA GLU A 165 -27.39 -3.25 -4.17
C GLU A 165 -27.31 -3.82 -2.73
N GLY A 166 -27.02 -2.94 -1.77
CA GLY A 166 -27.04 -3.25 -0.34
C GLY A 166 -25.68 -3.51 0.33
N VAL A 167 -24.57 -3.59 -0.43
CA VAL A 167 -23.22 -3.71 0.13
C VAL A 167 -22.46 -2.39 -0.03
N VAL A 168 -21.92 -1.82 1.05
CA VAL A 168 -20.97 -0.70 0.94
C VAL A 168 -19.56 -1.30 1.01
N PRO A 169 -18.81 -1.34 -0.10
CA PRO A 169 -17.49 -1.97 -0.11
C PRO A 169 -16.50 -1.12 0.69
N ALA A 170 -15.51 -1.76 1.30
CA ALA A 170 -14.35 -1.04 1.80
C ALA A 170 -13.62 -0.39 0.61
N THR A 171 -13.52 0.95 0.62
CA THR A 171 -12.76 1.71 -0.38
C THR A 171 -11.60 2.44 0.28
N VAL A 172 -10.51 2.53 -0.47
CA VAL A 172 -9.29 3.21 -0.02
C VAL A 172 -9.29 4.65 -0.56
N GLY A 173 -9.78 4.91 -1.78
CA GLY A 173 -9.82 6.26 -2.34
C GLY A 173 -8.42 6.81 -2.66
N ARG A 174 -8.36 8.00 -3.24
CA ARG A 174 -7.15 8.69 -3.71
C ARG A 174 -6.17 8.99 -2.58
N VAL A 175 -6.68 9.53 -1.46
CA VAL A 175 -5.83 9.95 -0.32
C VAL A 175 -5.15 8.74 0.33
N LEU A 176 -5.92 7.72 0.73
CA LEU A 176 -5.31 6.53 1.35
C LEU A 176 -4.49 5.72 0.33
N THR A 177 -4.82 5.75 -0.97
CA THR A 177 -3.98 5.09 -1.98
C THR A 177 -2.59 5.70 -2.02
N SER A 178 -2.47 7.03 -1.88
CA SER A 178 -1.16 7.69 -1.78
C SER A 178 -0.42 7.30 -0.49
N ILE A 179 -1.12 7.24 0.65
CA ILE A 179 -0.54 6.83 1.94
C ILE A 179 -0.07 5.37 1.91
N VAL A 180 -0.88 4.47 1.33
CA VAL A 180 -0.55 3.05 1.11
C VAL A 180 0.67 2.92 0.21
N ALA A 181 0.73 3.67 -0.90
CA ALA A 181 1.87 3.65 -1.79
C ALA A 181 3.15 4.16 -1.11
N ILE A 182 3.11 5.30 -0.41
CA ILE A 182 4.24 5.80 0.39
C ILE A 182 4.73 4.71 1.36
N SER A 183 3.81 4.07 2.07
CA SER A 183 4.12 3.06 3.09
C SER A 183 4.73 1.79 2.50
N CYS A 184 4.13 1.27 1.42
CA CYS A 184 4.60 0.08 0.73
C CYS A 184 5.98 0.30 0.09
N LEU A 185 6.14 1.39 -0.67
CA LEU A 185 7.40 1.70 -1.36
C LEU A 185 8.53 2.04 -0.38
N ARG A 186 8.21 2.73 0.72
CA ARG A 186 9.18 2.99 1.79
C ARG A 186 9.62 1.69 2.46
N ALA A 187 8.67 0.81 2.80
CA ALA A 187 9.00 -0.48 3.40
C ALA A 187 9.82 -1.38 2.46
N GLN A 188 9.49 -1.40 1.16
CA GLN A 188 10.23 -2.17 0.14
C GLN A 188 11.71 -1.73 0.03
N THR A 189 12.01 -0.44 0.21
CA THR A 189 13.34 0.17 -0.02
C THR A 189 13.76 0.18 -1.50
N GLY A 190 14.83 0.91 -1.85
CA GLY A 190 15.39 0.96 -3.22
C GLY A 190 14.59 1.79 -4.24
N VAL A 191 13.44 2.36 -3.85
CA VAL A 191 12.50 3.09 -4.73
C VAL A 191 12.22 4.52 -4.25
N GLY A 192 13.27 5.21 -3.79
CA GLY A 192 13.17 6.58 -3.26
C GLY A 192 12.44 7.58 -4.17
N PRO A 193 12.71 7.63 -5.49
CA PRO A 193 11.98 8.51 -6.41
C PRO A 193 10.47 8.25 -6.46
N GLN A 194 10.04 6.99 -6.32
CA GLN A 194 8.64 6.62 -6.29
C GLN A 194 7.98 7.09 -4.99
N VAL A 195 8.65 6.91 -3.84
CA VAL A 195 8.18 7.46 -2.55
C VAL A 195 7.96 8.97 -2.67
N VAL A 196 8.93 9.70 -3.23
CA VAL A 196 8.83 11.16 -3.47
C VAL A 196 7.62 11.48 -4.36
N SER A 197 7.42 10.73 -5.45
CA SER A 197 6.27 10.94 -6.33
C SER A 197 4.93 10.79 -5.60
N HIS A 198 4.80 9.83 -4.69
CA HIS A 198 3.55 9.62 -3.95
C HIS A 198 3.35 10.63 -2.81
N VAL A 199 4.42 11.15 -2.19
CA VAL A 199 4.34 12.30 -1.27
C VAL A 199 3.80 13.53 -2.01
N PHE A 200 4.32 13.83 -3.21
CA PHE A 200 3.78 14.92 -4.02
C PHE A 200 2.34 14.67 -4.48
N GLY A 201 1.98 13.43 -4.83
CA GLY A 201 0.61 13.06 -5.18
C GLY A 201 -0.39 13.28 -4.02
N LEU A 202 0.04 13.01 -2.79
CA LEU A 202 -0.74 13.27 -1.57
C LEU A 202 -0.91 14.78 -1.34
N ARG A 203 0.17 15.58 -1.42
CA ARG A 203 0.12 17.06 -1.33
C ARG A 203 -0.84 17.65 -2.33
N LYS A 204 -0.66 17.27 -3.59
CA LYS A 204 -1.48 17.76 -4.68
C LYS A 204 -2.97 17.48 -4.47
N ALA A 205 -3.33 16.35 -3.83
CA ALA A 205 -4.72 16.00 -3.51
C ALA A 205 -5.49 17.12 -2.81
N PHE A 206 -4.82 17.78 -1.88
CA PHE A 206 -5.39 18.84 -1.06
C PHE A 206 -5.22 20.20 -1.73
N GLU A 207 -4.07 20.44 -2.37
CA GLU A 207 -3.82 21.69 -3.11
C GLU A 207 -4.82 21.91 -4.27
N ASP A 208 -5.17 20.85 -5.00
CA ASP A 208 -6.11 20.90 -6.13
C ASP A 208 -7.55 20.50 -5.75
N LYS A 209 -7.80 20.27 -4.45
CA LYS A 209 -9.10 19.89 -3.87
C LYS A 209 -9.69 18.57 -4.38
N THR A 210 -8.93 17.75 -5.10
CA THR A 210 -9.41 16.43 -5.52
C THR A 210 -9.70 15.50 -4.34
N ALA A 211 -9.08 15.74 -3.17
CA ALA A 211 -9.39 15.06 -1.92
C ALA A 211 -10.81 15.34 -1.38
N GLU A 212 -11.42 16.50 -1.72
CA GLU A 212 -12.76 16.88 -1.26
C GLU A 212 -13.88 16.09 -1.98
N SER A 213 -13.55 15.43 -3.10
CA SER A 213 -14.51 14.62 -3.87
C SER A 213 -14.78 13.24 -3.27
N GLU A 214 -14.08 12.89 -2.19
CA GLU A 214 -14.16 11.60 -1.50
C GLU A 214 -14.66 11.80 -0.06
N THR A 215 -15.01 10.70 0.61
CA THR A 215 -15.24 10.73 2.07
C THR A 215 -13.98 11.24 2.77
N GLU A 216 -14.17 12.22 3.65
CA GLU A 216 -13.07 12.86 4.39
C GLU A 216 -12.16 11.81 5.05
N ILE A 217 -10.86 11.91 4.76
CA ILE A 217 -9.83 11.10 5.40
C ILE A 217 -9.22 11.90 6.54
N GLN A 218 -9.68 11.61 7.76
CA GLN A 218 -9.24 12.29 8.97
C GLN A 218 -7.70 12.26 9.10
N GLY A 219 -7.09 13.45 9.14
CA GLY A 219 -5.64 13.65 9.22
C GLY A 219 -4.90 13.56 7.87
N GLY A 220 -5.61 13.31 6.76
CA GLY A 220 -5.01 13.23 5.43
C GLY A 220 -4.30 14.52 5.02
N GLU A 221 -4.90 15.69 5.30
CA GLU A 221 -4.31 16.99 4.98
C GLU A 221 -3.05 17.26 5.81
N TRP A 222 -3.08 16.94 7.11
CA TRP A 222 -1.90 17.05 7.96
C TRP A 222 -0.78 16.13 7.48
N LEU A 223 -1.08 14.89 7.10
CA LEU A 223 -0.09 13.96 6.52
C LEU A 223 0.52 14.45 5.21
N ALA A 224 -0.21 15.28 4.46
CA ALA A 224 0.30 15.90 3.24
C ALA A 224 1.36 16.99 3.54
N SER A 225 1.35 17.58 4.74
CA SER A 225 2.38 18.55 5.16
C SER A 225 3.78 17.91 5.25
N ASP A 226 4.80 18.75 5.42
CA ASP A 226 6.18 18.27 5.61
C ASP A 226 6.34 17.48 6.91
N GLU A 227 5.84 18.03 8.01
CA GLU A 227 5.86 17.37 9.32
C GLU A 227 5.10 16.03 9.30
N GLY A 228 3.91 16.02 8.69
CA GLY A 228 3.09 14.82 8.56
C GLY A 228 3.73 13.75 7.67
N SER A 229 4.40 14.16 6.59
CA SER A 229 5.14 13.24 5.71
C SER A 229 6.34 12.61 6.44
N VAL A 230 7.07 13.39 7.24
CA VAL A 230 8.17 12.89 8.10
C VAL A 230 7.62 11.88 9.11
N TRP A 231 6.50 12.19 9.76
CA TRP A 231 5.88 11.27 10.71
C TRP A 231 5.42 9.97 10.04
N LEU A 232 4.77 10.05 8.86
CA LEU A 232 4.32 8.87 8.11
C LEU A 232 5.50 7.94 7.76
N ILE A 233 6.60 8.50 7.27
CA ILE A 233 7.81 7.72 6.96
C ILE A 233 8.38 7.09 8.23
N GLY A 234 8.44 7.83 9.35
CA GLY A 234 8.89 7.31 10.64
C GLY A 234 8.01 6.18 11.19
N VAL A 235 6.69 6.23 10.97
CA VAL A 235 5.78 5.12 11.29
C VAL A 235 6.17 3.86 10.52
N VAL A 236 6.41 3.98 9.21
CA VAL A 236 6.80 2.85 8.36
C VAL A 236 8.14 2.27 8.82
N ASP A 237 9.13 3.13 9.08
CA ASP A 237 10.46 2.71 9.52
C ASP A 237 10.41 1.90 10.82
N ARG A 238 9.61 2.34 11.81
CA ARG A 238 9.46 1.61 13.09
C ARG A 238 8.82 0.23 12.91
N ILE A 239 7.88 0.08 11.98
CA ILE A 239 7.26 -1.22 11.65
C ILE A 239 8.30 -2.11 10.97
N VAL A 240 9.02 -1.58 9.98
CA VAL A 240 10.07 -2.30 9.24
C VAL A 240 11.18 -2.76 10.18
N GLU A 241 11.65 -1.90 11.08
CA GLU A 241 12.68 -2.22 12.07
C GLU A 241 12.20 -3.31 13.03
N SER A 242 10.96 -3.18 13.54
CA SER A 242 10.38 -4.15 14.48
C SER A 242 10.26 -5.54 13.85
N ILE A 243 9.74 -5.62 12.61
CA ILE A 243 9.51 -6.90 11.91
C ILE A 243 10.80 -7.46 11.31
N GLY A 244 11.64 -6.62 10.71
CA GLY A 244 12.88 -7.03 10.04
C GLY A 244 14.05 -7.35 10.98
N GLY A 245 13.98 -6.90 12.23
CA GLY A 245 15.01 -7.15 13.26
C GLY A 245 16.42 -6.76 12.79
N VAL A 246 17.42 -7.56 13.18
CA VAL A 246 18.86 -7.31 12.90
C VAL A 246 19.18 -7.31 11.38
N GLN A 247 18.30 -7.85 10.55
CA GLN A 247 18.50 -7.94 9.09
C GLN A 247 18.07 -6.66 8.36
N GLY A 248 17.17 -5.87 8.96
CA GLY A 248 16.92 -4.47 8.56
C GLY A 248 16.23 -4.25 7.21
N GLY A 249 15.38 -5.17 6.74
CA GLY A 249 14.68 -5.02 5.46
C GLY A 249 13.56 -6.03 5.22
N THR A 250 12.85 -5.88 4.10
CA THR A 250 11.81 -6.82 3.65
C THR A 250 12.43 -8.06 3.00
N SER A 251 11.67 -9.15 2.92
CA SER A 251 12.03 -10.32 2.10
C SER A 251 11.91 -10.07 0.59
N PHE A 252 11.21 -9.02 0.16
CA PHE A 252 11.06 -8.66 -1.26
C PHE A 252 12.25 -7.86 -1.82
N ALA A 253 12.88 -7.04 -0.99
CA ALA A 253 14.08 -6.30 -1.32
C ALA A 253 14.92 -6.10 -0.05
N PRO A 254 15.86 -7.02 0.24
CA PRO A 254 16.77 -6.85 1.37
C PRO A 254 17.65 -5.63 1.06
N GLY A 255 17.40 -4.53 1.76
CA GLY A 255 18.02 -3.23 1.47
C GLY A 255 19.53 -3.36 1.26
N LEU A 256 20.05 -2.63 0.26
CA LEU A 256 21.49 -2.47 0.11
C LEU A 256 22.02 -1.85 1.41
N ARG A 257 22.80 -2.61 2.20
CA ARG A 257 23.57 -2.03 3.30
C ARG A 257 24.41 -0.91 2.70
N GLY A 258 24.10 0.34 3.07
CA GLY A 258 24.99 1.45 2.78
C GLY A 258 26.38 1.08 3.28
N LYS A 259 27.37 1.07 2.39
CA LYS A 259 28.76 1.02 2.83
C LYS A 259 29.01 2.33 3.57
N LEU A 260 28.99 2.28 4.89
CA LEU A 260 29.70 3.26 5.71
C LEU A 260 31.19 3.16 5.40
#